data_AF-A0A971YQ75-F1
#
_entry.id   AF-A0A971YQ75-F1
#
_cell.length_a   1.000
_cell.length_b   1.000
_cell.length_c   1.000
_cell.angle_alpha   90.00
_cell.angle_beta   90.00
_cell.angle_gamma   90.00
#
_symmetry.space_group_name_H-M   'P 1'
#
loop_
_entity.id
_entity.type
_entity.pdbx_description
1 polymer ?
#
loop_
_entity_poly.entity_id
_entity_poly.type
_entity_poly.pdbx_seq_one_letter_code
_entity_poly.pdbx_strand_id
1 'polypeptide(L)'
;MQSPLRLGLTLMLLCAVAAGLLAFTNAQTATIIAENEQAKLEASLKELLPEAERFETTEEDGKVFYQGFNGDKQVGVVAVFEQKGFGGFMTLMLGVNNESKITGFRVLAHSETPGLGARITEDSFMSQFEGKSTDDSLQVGKDIQAISGATISTRSVAGGIKLMAGEIEKRFMAQEETTVDLALVPDGEYQGEAEGFAGNVKVTVKVSGGKITEITAAAPDETPEIGGPALPTLIKRVIESQDLDVDAVSGATFTSEGFKQALKNALAQFATGGAPDPVDLSQVPDGTYKGTAEGFAGDITVEVTVEGGKITDLKYQVPDETPDIGGVAVKQMAEKVKSEQRLDVDVVSGATFSSQGFLDALQAALR
;
A
#
# COMPACT_ATOMS: atom_id res chain seq x y z
N MET A 1 71.77 16.92 20.56
CA MET A 1 70.80 15.97 19.98
C MET A 1 69.98 15.40 21.12
N GLN A 2 68.66 15.57 21.16
CA GLN A 2 67.86 14.88 22.17
C GLN A 2 68.00 13.36 21.98
N SER A 3 68.09 12.60 23.06
CA SER A 3 68.24 11.14 22.93
C SER A 3 66.97 10.56 22.32
N PRO A 4 67.08 9.60 21.38
CA PRO A 4 65.93 8.98 20.73
C PRO A 4 64.96 8.37 21.75
N LEU A 5 65.48 7.89 22.89
CA LEU A 5 64.69 7.37 24.00
C LEU A 5 63.80 8.44 24.67
N ARG A 6 64.30 9.67 24.86
CA ARG A 6 63.50 10.76 25.45
C ARG A 6 62.35 11.18 24.53
N LEU A 7 62.61 11.23 23.22
CA LEU A 7 61.60 11.55 22.22
C LEU A 7 60.51 10.46 22.18
N GLY A 8 60.91 9.18 22.19
CA GLY A 8 59.99 8.04 22.24
C GLY A 8 59.12 8.03 23.50
N LEU A 9 59.69 8.27 24.68
CA LEU A 9 58.94 8.33 25.93
C LEU A 9 57.96 9.52 25.97
N THR A 10 58.35 10.66 25.41
CA THR A 10 57.48 11.85 25.36
C THR A 10 56.28 11.60 24.45
N LEU A 11 56.49 10.97 23.29
CA LEU A 11 55.41 10.58 22.38
C LEU A 11 54.49 9.53 23.01
N MET A 12 55.05 8.50 23.66
CA MET A 12 54.27 7.47 24.35
C MET A 12 53.37 8.07 25.43
N LEU A 13 53.90 9.00 26.24
CA LEU A 13 53.12 9.68 27.27
C LEU A 13 52.01 10.53 26.66
N LEU A 14 52.30 11.27 25.59
CA LEU A 14 51.31 12.09 24.90
C LEU A 14 50.18 11.24 24.28
N CYS A 15 50.53 10.13 23.62
CA CYS A 15 49.55 9.17 23.10
C CYS A 15 48.72 8.53 24.22
N ALA A 16 49.33 8.17 25.34
CA ALA A 16 48.63 7.59 26.48
C ALA A 16 47.62 8.57 27.10
N VAL A 17 48.02 9.84 27.24
CA VAL A 17 47.12 10.91 27.72
C VAL A 17 45.99 11.16 26.73
N ALA A 18 46.29 11.25 25.43
CA ALA A 18 45.27 11.45 24.39
C ALA A 18 44.26 10.28 24.34
N ALA A 19 44.74 9.05 24.36
CA ALA A 19 43.89 7.86 24.40
C ALA A 19 43.07 7.79 25.70
N GLY A 20 43.67 8.14 26.84
CA GLY A 20 42.97 8.19 28.14
C GLY A 20 41.87 9.23 28.16
N LEU A 21 42.11 10.43 27.64
CA LEU A 21 41.09 11.49 27.53
C LEU A 21 39.95 11.08 26.59
N LEU A 22 40.27 10.49 25.44
CA LEU A 22 39.26 10.01 24.50
C LEU A 22 38.42 8.88 25.10
N ALA A 23 39.06 7.90 25.75
CA ALA A 23 38.37 6.78 26.40
C ALA A 23 37.47 7.25 27.55
N PHE A 24 37.96 8.17 28.39
CA PHE A 24 37.17 8.75 29.47
C PHE A 24 35.97 9.55 28.93
N THR A 25 36.19 10.36 27.90
CA THR A 25 35.12 11.14 27.25
C THR A 25 34.06 10.20 26.67
N ASN A 26 34.48 9.19 25.90
CA ASN A 26 33.59 8.21 25.30
C ASN A 26 32.80 7.42 26.36
N ALA A 27 33.45 6.99 27.45
CA ALA A 27 32.78 6.24 28.52
C ALA A 27 31.67 7.05 29.20
N GLN A 28 31.87 8.35 29.40
CA GLN A 28 30.86 9.24 29.99
C GLN A 28 29.75 9.62 29.00
N THR A 29 30.07 9.78 27.72
CA THR A 29 29.09 10.17 26.70
C THR A 29 28.29 9.00 26.15
N ALA A 30 28.83 7.78 26.16
CA ALA A 30 28.21 6.60 25.54
C ALA A 30 26.80 6.34 26.07
N THR A 31 26.58 6.43 27.39
CA THR A 31 25.25 6.23 27.99
C THR A 31 24.25 7.29 27.54
N ILE A 32 24.67 8.56 27.51
CA ILE A 32 23.82 9.68 27.08
C ILE A 32 23.50 9.56 25.58
N ILE A 33 24.47 9.11 24.77
CA ILE A 33 24.26 8.88 23.33
C ILE A 33 23.21 7.77 23.14
N ALA A 34 23.35 6.65 23.85
CA ALA A 34 22.41 5.55 23.77
C ALA A 34 20.99 5.95 24.21
N GLU A 35 20.87 6.70 25.31
CA GLU A 35 19.57 7.23 25.78
C GLU A 35 18.93 8.18 24.75
N ASN A 36 19.72 9.07 24.15
CA ASN A 36 19.22 9.99 23.12
C ASN A 36 18.83 9.27 21.82
N GLU A 37 19.58 8.25 21.41
CA GLU A 37 19.26 7.42 20.24
C GLU A 37 17.96 6.64 20.47
N GLN A 38 17.79 6.06 21.66
CA GLN A 38 16.56 5.36 22.01
C GLN A 38 15.37 6.31 22.10
N ALA A 39 15.53 7.49 22.71
CA ALA A 39 14.48 8.50 22.76
C ALA A 39 14.09 9.00 21.35
N LYS A 40 15.07 9.17 20.45
CA LYS A 40 14.83 9.56 19.06
C LYS A 40 14.11 8.45 18.27
N LEU A 41 14.50 7.21 18.48
CA LEU A 41 13.85 6.02 17.93
C LEU A 41 12.38 5.95 18.38
N GLU A 42 12.12 6.01 19.69
CA GLU A 42 10.76 5.96 20.24
C GLU A 42 9.88 7.13 19.78
N ALA A 43 10.45 8.34 19.71
CA ALA A 43 9.75 9.51 19.17
C ALA A 43 9.39 9.31 17.69
N SER A 44 10.31 8.76 16.89
CA SER A 44 10.09 8.51 15.47
C SER A 44 9.05 7.39 15.24
N LEU A 45 9.03 6.35 16.08
CA LEU A 45 8.02 5.29 16.02
C LEU A 45 6.60 5.85 16.22
N LYS A 46 6.42 6.71 17.23
CA LYS A 46 5.13 7.36 17.52
C LYS A 46 4.72 8.36 16.44
N GLU A 47 5.69 9.05 15.84
CA GLU A 47 5.43 9.98 14.76
C GLU A 47 5.01 9.26 13.47
N LEU A 48 5.66 8.14 13.16
CA LEU A 48 5.36 7.35 11.97
C LEU A 48 4.12 6.47 12.12
N LEU A 49 3.77 6.01 13.33
CA LEU A 49 2.54 5.27 13.59
C LEU A 49 1.85 5.84 14.84
N PRO A 50 1.14 6.98 14.72
CA PRO A 50 0.52 7.67 15.85
C PRO A 50 -0.61 6.86 16.51
N GLU A 51 -1.21 5.93 15.76
CA GLU A 51 -2.29 5.07 16.27
C GLU A 51 -1.77 3.88 17.08
N ALA A 52 -0.46 3.58 17.03
CA ALA A 52 0.11 2.43 17.71
C ALA A 52 0.32 2.70 19.21
N GLU A 53 -0.27 1.86 20.05
CA GLU A 53 -0.10 1.89 21.51
C GLU A 53 1.06 1.01 21.98
N ARG A 54 1.31 -0.08 21.24
CA ARG A 54 2.38 -1.05 21.50
C ARG A 54 3.10 -1.42 20.22
N PHE A 55 4.37 -1.80 20.34
CA PHE A 55 5.18 -2.29 19.24
C PHE A 55 5.75 -3.67 19.55
N GLU A 56 5.71 -4.58 18.57
CA GLU A 56 6.45 -5.84 18.60
C GLU A 56 7.61 -5.78 17.62
N THR A 57 8.79 -6.22 18.05
CA THR A 57 10.04 -6.09 17.29
C THR A 57 10.52 -7.42 16.76
N THR A 58 10.88 -7.44 15.47
CA THR A 58 11.51 -8.57 14.79
C THR A 58 12.76 -8.08 14.06
N GLU A 59 13.88 -8.80 14.19
CA GLU A 59 15.13 -8.50 13.48
C GLU A 59 15.48 -9.63 12.52
N GLU A 60 15.73 -9.30 11.26
CA GLU A 60 16.11 -10.26 10.23
C GLU A 60 16.92 -9.56 9.12
N ASP A 61 17.95 -10.24 8.60
CA ASP A 61 18.80 -9.75 7.52
C ASP A 61 19.37 -8.33 7.74
N GLY A 62 19.67 -7.98 9.00
CA GLY A 62 20.18 -6.65 9.37
C GLY A 62 19.13 -5.53 9.29
N LYS A 63 17.85 -5.89 9.20
CA LYS A 63 16.69 -4.98 9.26
C LYS A 63 15.93 -5.24 10.54
N VAL A 64 15.34 -4.18 11.10
CA VAL A 64 14.50 -4.27 12.30
C VAL A 64 13.10 -3.80 11.95
N PHE A 65 12.10 -4.63 12.20
CA PHE A 65 10.69 -4.34 11.96
C PHE A 65 9.97 -4.14 13.30
N TYR A 66 9.21 -3.07 13.41
CA TYR A 66 8.37 -2.73 14.54
C TYR A 66 6.91 -2.76 14.09
N GLN A 67 6.20 -3.82 14.44
CA GLN A 67 4.77 -3.96 14.18
C GLN A 67 4.00 -3.17 15.24
N GLY A 68 3.29 -2.12 14.82
CA GLY A 68 2.49 -1.28 15.70
C GLY A 68 1.08 -1.82 15.86
N PHE A 69 0.57 -1.87 17.10
CA PHE A 69 -0.78 -2.33 17.40
C PHE A 69 -1.54 -1.32 18.25
N ASN A 70 -2.84 -1.21 17.99
CA ASN A 70 -3.83 -0.55 18.84
C ASN A 70 -4.76 -1.63 19.40
N GLY A 71 -4.62 -1.94 20.70
CA GLY A 71 -5.18 -3.17 21.26
C GLY A 71 -4.67 -4.43 20.55
N ASP A 72 -5.60 -5.21 19.99
CA ASP A 72 -5.32 -6.44 19.23
C ASP A 72 -5.17 -6.20 17.72
N LYS A 73 -5.51 -5.01 17.22
CA LYS A 73 -5.45 -4.68 15.80
C LYS A 73 -4.08 -4.12 15.44
N GLN A 74 -3.38 -4.73 14.48
CA GLN A 74 -2.19 -4.13 13.88
C GLN A 74 -2.61 -2.86 13.13
N VAL A 75 -1.86 -1.77 13.25
CA VAL A 75 -2.15 -0.49 12.58
C VAL A 75 -1.08 -0.09 11.57
N GLY A 76 0.09 -0.74 11.61
CA GLY A 76 1.14 -0.55 10.63
C GLY A 76 2.45 -1.23 11.03
N VAL A 77 3.47 -1.04 10.21
CA VAL A 77 4.83 -1.48 10.47
C VAL A 77 5.81 -0.34 10.21
N VAL A 78 6.79 -0.20 11.11
CA VAL A 78 7.96 0.63 10.89
C VAL A 78 9.18 -0.27 10.67
N ALA A 79 9.89 -0.09 9.56
CA ALA A 79 11.13 -0.80 9.28
C ALA A 79 12.35 0.13 9.43
N VAL A 80 13.39 -0.36 10.09
CA VAL A 80 14.72 0.27 10.16
C VAL A 80 15.69 -0.56 9.33
N PHE A 81 16.35 0.08 8.37
CA PHE A 81 17.21 -0.60 7.40
C PHE A 81 18.36 0.29 6.93
N GLU A 82 19.43 -0.36 6.47
CA GLU A 82 20.57 0.33 5.88
C GLU A 82 20.40 0.54 4.38
N GLN A 83 20.74 1.73 3.91
CA GLN A 83 20.71 2.08 2.50
C GLN A 83 21.98 2.83 2.10
N LYS A 84 22.59 2.43 0.98
CA LYS A 84 23.82 3.06 0.50
C LYS A 84 23.54 4.40 -0.19
N GLY A 85 24.02 5.49 0.42
CA GLY A 85 24.04 6.85 -0.14
C GLY A 85 25.32 7.18 -0.90
N PHE A 86 25.60 8.48 -1.08
CA PHE A 86 26.81 8.96 -1.73
C PHE A 86 28.02 8.95 -0.77
N GLY A 87 27.82 9.44 0.46
CA GLY A 87 28.85 9.56 1.49
C GLY A 87 29.07 8.28 2.31
N GLY A 88 28.22 7.26 2.15
CA GLY A 88 28.32 6.00 2.88
C GLY A 88 26.97 5.33 3.07
N PHE A 89 26.89 4.43 4.04
CA PHE A 89 25.61 3.86 4.46
C PHE A 89 24.81 4.87 5.29
N MET A 90 23.49 4.79 5.16
CA MET A 90 22.52 5.57 5.89
C MET A 90 21.55 4.61 6.56
N THR A 91 21.17 4.90 7.79
CA THR A 91 20.15 4.14 8.51
C THR A 91 18.83 4.89 8.36
N LEU A 92 17.92 4.29 7.61
CA LEU A 92 16.59 4.82 7.35
C LEU A 92 15.56 4.10 8.21
N MET A 93 14.52 4.83 8.58
CA MET A 93 13.34 4.32 9.26
C MET A 93 12.12 4.68 8.42
N LEU A 94 11.30 3.71 8.01
CA LEU A 94 10.15 3.89 7.14
C LEU A 94 8.90 3.35 7.84
N GLY A 95 7.84 4.17 7.91
CA GLY A 95 6.52 3.74 8.39
C GLY A 95 5.56 3.48 7.24
N VAL A 96 4.81 2.38 7.35
CA VAL A 96 3.72 1.99 6.43
C VAL A 96 2.51 1.58 7.27
N ASN A 97 1.34 2.11 6.97
CA ASN A 97 0.09 1.71 7.64
C ASN A 97 -0.55 0.48 6.95
N ASN A 98 -1.62 -0.06 7.52
CA ASN A 98 -2.33 -1.21 6.95
C ASN A 98 -3.13 -0.91 5.67
N GLU A 99 -3.20 0.35 5.25
CA GLU A 99 -3.84 0.78 3.99
C GLU A 99 -2.80 0.83 2.85
N SER A 100 -1.63 0.23 3.06
CA SER A 100 -0.53 0.22 2.11
C SER A 100 -0.05 1.64 1.77
N LYS A 101 -0.16 2.58 2.73
CA LYS A 101 0.33 3.96 2.61
C LYS A 101 1.57 4.18 3.45
N ILE A 102 2.52 4.92 2.87
CA ILE A 102 3.70 5.42 3.58
C ILE A 102 3.26 6.52 4.53
N THR A 103 3.42 6.31 5.82
CA THR A 103 3.12 7.34 6.84
C THR A 103 4.26 8.34 6.99
N GLY A 104 5.47 7.97 6.56
CA GLY A 104 6.63 8.84 6.49
C GLY A 104 7.93 8.06 6.62
N PHE A 105 9.06 8.76 6.59
CA PHE A 105 10.36 8.16 6.92
C PHE A 105 11.26 9.13 7.69
N ARG A 106 12.22 8.59 8.43
CA ARG A 106 13.24 9.34 9.17
C ARG A 106 14.63 8.83 8.81
N VAL A 107 15.61 9.73 8.84
CA VAL A 107 17.02 9.37 8.71
C VAL A 107 17.63 9.34 10.11
N LEU A 108 17.92 8.15 10.60
CA LEU A 108 18.49 7.97 11.94
C LEU A 108 19.97 8.34 11.95
N ALA A 109 20.71 7.88 10.94
CA ALA A 109 22.14 8.12 10.75
C ALA A 109 22.50 8.26 9.26
N HIS A 110 23.49 9.11 8.94
CA HIS A 110 24.04 9.24 7.59
C HIS A 110 25.47 9.80 7.63
N SER A 111 26.22 9.59 6.55
CA SER A 111 27.55 10.22 6.31
C SER A 111 27.55 11.16 5.10
N GLU A 112 26.37 11.59 4.65
CA GLU A 112 26.22 12.52 3.52
C GLU A 112 26.86 13.89 3.77
N THR A 113 27.32 14.54 2.69
CA THR A 113 27.98 15.85 2.75
C THR A 113 27.02 16.94 3.28
N PRO A 114 27.39 17.68 4.35
CA PRO A 114 26.59 18.79 4.87
C PRO A 114 26.28 19.85 3.79
N GLY A 115 25.04 20.33 3.75
CA GLY A 115 24.58 21.30 2.76
C GLY A 115 24.30 20.75 1.35
N LEU A 116 24.60 19.48 1.08
CA LEU A 116 24.22 18.78 -0.15
C LEU A 116 23.38 17.55 0.18
N GLY A 117 24.02 16.40 0.38
CA GLY A 117 23.34 15.12 0.59
C GLY A 117 22.61 15.05 1.93
N ALA A 118 23.10 15.76 2.96
CA ALA A 118 22.44 15.82 4.27
C ALA A 118 21.03 16.43 4.23
N ARG A 119 20.68 17.12 3.13
CA ARG A 119 19.36 17.72 2.93
C ARG A 119 18.23 16.68 2.79
N ILE A 120 18.56 15.39 2.70
CA ILE A 120 17.58 14.30 2.81
C ILE A 120 16.88 14.26 4.19
N THR A 121 17.40 14.96 5.20
CA THR A 121 16.78 15.11 6.51
C THR A 121 15.90 16.35 6.64
N GLU A 122 15.74 17.14 5.57
CA GLU A 122 14.86 18.31 5.55
C GLU A 122 13.39 17.86 5.40
N ASP A 123 12.48 18.46 6.17
CA ASP A 123 11.03 18.14 6.11
C ASP A 123 10.47 18.30 4.70
N SER A 124 10.94 19.28 3.93
CA SER A 124 10.54 19.50 2.53
C SER A 124 10.88 18.35 1.60
N PHE A 125 11.88 17.54 1.96
CA PHE A 125 12.19 16.32 1.24
C PHE A 125 11.41 15.12 1.80
N MET A 126 11.35 14.99 3.13
CA MET A 126 10.72 13.83 3.77
C MET A 126 9.22 13.74 3.51
N SER A 127 8.50 14.86 3.62
CA SER A 127 7.05 14.95 3.42
C SER A 127 6.59 14.57 2.00
N GLN A 128 7.50 14.52 1.02
CA GLN A 128 7.17 14.07 -0.33
C GLN A 128 6.78 12.59 -0.39
N PHE A 129 7.06 11.80 0.65
CA PHE A 129 6.75 10.38 0.69
C PHE A 129 5.48 10.07 1.49
N GLU A 130 5.01 11.01 2.31
CA GLU A 130 3.84 10.83 3.16
C GLU A 130 2.58 10.69 2.29
N GLY A 131 1.73 9.71 2.61
CA GLY A 131 0.49 9.40 1.90
C GLY A 131 0.66 8.66 0.57
N LYS A 132 1.89 8.44 0.10
CA LYS A 132 2.15 7.67 -1.13
C LYS A 132 1.88 6.18 -0.92
N SER A 133 1.45 5.50 -1.99
CA SER A 133 1.20 4.05 -1.96
C SER A 133 2.52 3.27 -1.95
N THR A 134 2.54 2.09 -1.32
CA THR A 134 3.68 1.16 -1.41
C THR A 134 3.95 0.68 -2.84
N ASP A 135 2.92 0.71 -3.70
CA ASP A 135 3.00 0.38 -5.13
C ASP A 135 3.46 1.56 -6.02
N ASP A 136 3.56 2.77 -5.46
CA ASP A 136 3.94 3.93 -6.24
C ASP A 136 5.36 3.77 -6.83
N SER A 137 5.56 4.37 -7.99
CA SER A 137 6.81 4.21 -8.73
C SER A 137 8.00 4.87 -8.01
N LEU A 138 7.73 5.88 -7.16
CA LEU A 138 8.65 6.71 -6.37
C LEU A 138 9.86 7.21 -7.17
N GLN A 139 9.65 7.52 -8.45
CA GLN A 139 10.71 7.91 -9.36
C GLN A 139 11.17 9.34 -9.11
N VAL A 140 12.46 9.51 -8.85
CA VAL A 140 13.07 10.84 -8.70
C VAL A 140 13.03 11.60 -10.02
N GLY A 141 12.47 12.82 -9.99
CA GLY A 141 12.24 13.68 -11.15
C GLY A 141 10.85 13.52 -11.78
N LYS A 142 10.06 12.53 -11.32
CA LYS A 142 8.66 12.33 -11.72
C LYS A 142 7.74 12.44 -10.51
N ASP A 143 7.95 11.56 -9.53
CA ASP A 143 7.10 11.43 -8.34
C ASP A 143 7.73 12.09 -7.11
N ILE A 144 9.07 12.14 -7.07
CA ILE A 144 9.88 12.73 -5.99
C ILE A 144 10.80 13.80 -6.57
N GLN A 145 10.74 15.01 -6.03
CA GLN A 145 11.62 16.11 -6.42
C GLN A 145 13.05 15.83 -5.96
N ALA A 146 13.99 15.90 -6.91
CA ALA A 146 15.40 15.75 -6.61
C ALA A 146 15.94 16.95 -5.82
N ILE A 147 16.83 16.68 -4.86
CA ILE A 147 17.62 17.72 -4.19
C ILE A 147 18.74 18.16 -5.14
N SER A 148 18.75 19.45 -5.49
CA SER A 148 19.78 20.02 -6.36
C SER A 148 21.18 19.78 -5.80
N GLY A 149 22.08 19.22 -6.62
CA GLY A 149 23.44 18.86 -6.22
C GLY A 149 23.57 17.55 -5.43
N ALA A 150 22.47 16.89 -5.05
CA ALA A 150 22.46 15.67 -4.24
C ALA A 150 21.62 14.54 -4.88
N THR A 151 21.69 14.41 -6.21
CA THR A 151 20.89 13.45 -6.97
C THR A 151 21.16 11.99 -6.58
N ILE A 152 22.40 11.65 -6.23
CA ILE A 152 22.77 10.27 -5.84
C ILE A 152 22.07 9.91 -4.53
N SER A 153 22.22 10.74 -3.50
CA SER A 153 21.57 10.57 -2.19
C SER A 153 20.05 10.51 -2.32
N THR A 154 19.47 11.41 -3.11
CA THR A 154 18.03 11.46 -3.37
C THR A 154 17.51 10.15 -3.97
N ARG A 155 18.17 9.64 -5.01
CA ARG A 155 17.80 8.38 -5.67
C ARG A 155 17.99 7.17 -4.76
N SER A 156 19.06 7.17 -3.95
CA SER A 156 19.31 6.11 -2.98
C SER A 156 18.19 6.01 -1.95
N VAL A 157 17.72 7.14 -1.39
CA VAL A 157 16.62 7.17 -0.43
C VAL A 157 15.32 6.73 -1.09
N ALA A 158 14.95 7.32 -2.23
CA ALA A 158 13.70 6.96 -2.92
C ALA A 158 13.63 5.49 -3.32
N GLY A 159 14.73 4.94 -3.86
CA GLY A 159 14.82 3.51 -4.19
C GLY A 159 14.81 2.61 -2.96
N GLY A 160 15.49 2.99 -1.88
CA GLY A 160 15.48 2.24 -0.62
C GLY A 160 14.10 2.19 0.01
N ILE A 161 13.40 3.33 0.07
CA ILE A 161 12.02 3.41 0.55
C ILE A 161 11.10 2.54 -0.30
N LYS A 162 11.20 2.62 -1.63
CA LYS A 162 10.37 1.79 -2.53
C LYS A 162 10.54 0.30 -2.26
N LEU A 163 11.79 -0.17 -2.19
CA LEU A 163 12.08 -1.58 -1.97
C LEU A 163 11.58 -2.04 -0.60
N MET A 164 11.81 -1.24 0.44
CA MET A 164 11.38 -1.57 1.79
C MET A 164 9.86 -1.51 1.94
N ALA A 165 9.19 -0.53 1.34
CA ALA A 165 7.73 -0.43 1.33
C ALA A 165 7.10 -1.70 0.73
N GLY A 166 7.57 -2.15 -0.43
CA GLY A 166 7.10 -3.39 -1.05
C GLY A 166 7.47 -4.67 -0.27
N GLU A 167 8.55 -4.65 0.52
CA GLU A 167 8.91 -5.76 1.41
C GLU A 167 8.00 -5.80 2.64
N ILE A 168 7.73 -4.65 3.26
CA ILE A 168 6.77 -4.52 4.36
C ILE A 168 5.40 -5.01 3.89
N GLU A 169 4.98 -4.59 2.70
CA GLU A 169 3.73 -5.02 2.08
C GLU A 169 3.66 -6.54 2.04
N LYS A 170 4.57 -7.18 1.30
CA LYS A 170 4.57 -8.64 1.11
C LYS A 170 4.67 -9.45 2.39
N ARG A 171 5.29 -8.90 3.43
CA ARG A 171 5.65 -9.64 4.64
C ARG A 171 4.66 -9.46 5.78
N PHE A 172 4.11 -8.25 5.94
CA PHE A 172 3.32 -7.88 7.11
C PHE A 172 1.95 -7.32 6.77
N MET A 173 1.75 -6.86 5.53
CA MET A 173 0.48 -6.27 5.07
C MET A 173 -0.16 -7.03 3.93
N ALA A 174 0.50 -8.09 3.43
CA ALA A 174 -0.08 -9.04 2.51
C ALA A 174 -1.36 -9.47 3.19
N GLN A 175 -2.46 -8.94 2.68
CA GLN A 175 -3.79 -9.29 3.13
C GLN A 175 -3.80 -10.80 3.17
N GLU A 176 -4.39 -11.37 4.23
CA GLU A 176 -4.80 -12.76 4.23
C GLU A 176 -5.29 -13.05 2.80
N GLU A 177 -4.62 -13.98 2.11
CA GLU A 177 -5.02 -14.35 0.77
C GLU A 177 -6.53 -14.48 0.81
N THR A 178 -7.21 -13.77 -0.09
CA THR A 178 -8.66 -13.81 -0.22
C THR A 178 -9.01 -15.25 -0.58
N THR A 179 -9.14 -16.08 0.45
CA THR A 179 -9.31 -17.51 0.30
C THR A 179 -10.79 -17.71 0.15
N VAL A 180 -11.16 -18.11 -1.07
CA VAL A 180 -12.50 -18.58 -1.33
C VAL A 180 -12.48 -20.07 -1.01
N ASP A 181 -13.14 -20.45 0.07
CA ASP A 181 -13.44 -21.86 0.29
C ASP A 181 -14.45 -22.30 -0.77
N LEU A 182 -13.94 -22.88 -1.85
CA LEU A 182 -14.76 -23.34 -2.98
C LEU A 182 -15.85 -24.31 -2.54
N ALA A 183 -15.69 -25.02 -1.41
CA ALA A 183 -16.74 -25.91 -0.87
C ALA A 183 -17.98 -25.16 -0.37
N LEU A 184 -17.84 -23.87 -0.03
CA LEU A 184 -18.93 -23.01 0.42
C LEU A 184 -19.57 -22.22 -0.72
N VAL A 185 -18.96 -22.23 -1.92
CA VAL A 185 -19.50 -21.57 -3.10
C VAL A 185 -20.64 -22.42 -3.69
N PRO A 186 -21.87 -21.89 -3.77
CA PRO A 186 -22.98 -22.58 -4.42
C PRO A 186 -22.68 -22.87 -5.89
N ASP A 187 -23.30 -23.93 -6.41
CA ASP A 187 -23.25 -24.24 -7.84
C ASP A 187 -23.85 -23.08 -8.65
N GLY A 188 -23.09 -22.55 -9.60
CA GLY A 188 -23.48 -21.33 -10.31
C GLY A 188 -22.41 -20.80 -11.26
N GLU A 189 -22.78 -19.74 -11.96
CA GLU A 189 -21.90 -18.96 -12.81
C GLU A 189 -21.71 -17.57 -12.18
N TYR A 190 -20.44 -17.18 -12.04
CA TYR A 190 -20.02 -15.97 -11.36
C TYR A 190 -19.15 -15.12 -12.28
N GLN A 191 -19.33 -13.80 -12.26
CA GLN A 191 -18.63 -12.89 -13.15
C GLN A 191 -17.86 -11.86 -12.37
N GLY A 192 -16.64 -11.58 -12.82
CA GLY A 192 -15.78 -10.56 -12.25
C GLY A 192 -14.96 -9.89 -13.33
N GLU A 193 -14.56 -8.66 -13.05
CA GLU A 193 -13.77 -7.83 -13.95
C GLU A 193 -12.69 -7.12 -13.16
N ALA A 194 -11.51 -6.98 -13.75
CA ALA A 194 -10.42 -6.19 -13.19
C ALA A 194 -9.52 -5.64 -14.31
N GLU A 195 -8.74 -4.62 -13.97
CA GLU A 195 -7.83 -3.96 -14.91
C GLU A 195 -6.63 -4.86 -15.25
N GLY A 196 -6.38 -5.07 -16.55
CA GLY A 196 -5.21 -5.74 -17.10
C GLY A 196 -4.15 -4.76 -17.62
N PHE A 197 -3.30 -5.18 -18.55
CA PHE A 197 -2.21 -4.32 -19.04
C PHE A 197 -2.69 -3.24 -20.01
N ALA A 198 -3.55 -3.62 -20.97
CA ALA A 198 -4.06 -2.70 -22.00
C ALA A 198 -5.58 -2.49 -21.94
N GLY A 199 -6.27 -3.13 -20.99
CA GLY A 199 -7.69 -2.92 -20.71
C GLY A 199 -8.21 -3.97 -19.73
N ASN A 200 -9.53 -3.97 -19.50
CA ASN A 200 -10.13 -4.84 -18.50
C ASN A 200 -10.17 -6.31 -18.95
N VAL A 201 -9.89 -7.20 -18.00
CA VAL A 201 -10.05 -8.64 -18.12
C VAL A 201 -11.38 -9.02 -17.47
N LYS A 202 -12.32 -9.52 -18.26
CA LYS A 202 -13.61 -10.06 -17.78
C LYS A 202 -13.51 -11.56 -17.66
N VAL A 203 -13.89 -12.12 -16.51
CA VAL A 203 -13.86 -13.55 -16.23
C VAL A 203 -15.25 -14.03 -15.84
N THR A 204 -15.69 -15.14 -16.43
CA THR A 204 -16.85 -15.90 -15.98
C THR A 204 -16.38 -17.25 -15.47
N VAL A 205 -16.71 -17.57 -14.22
CA VAL A 205 -16.32 -18.79 -13.50
C VAL A 205 -17.55 -19.64 -13.27
N LYS A 206 -17.47 -20.93 -13.59
CA LYS A 206 -18.52 -21.90 -13.30
C LYS A 206 -18.10 -22.85 -12.20
N VAL A 207 -18.82 -22.83 -11.09
CA VAL A 207 -18.60 -23.70 -9.94
C VAL A 207 -19.67 -24.78 -9.89
N SER A 208 -19.26 -26.03 -9.68
CA SER A 208 -20.19 -27.13 -9.37
C SER A 208 -19.56 -28.14 -8.41
N GLY A 209 -20.33 -28.54 -7.40
CA GLY A 209 -19.89 -29.48 -6.37
C GLY A 209 -18.70 -28.97 -5.56
N GLY A 210 -18.61 -27.65 -5.37
CA GLY A 210 -17.51 -26.99 -4.69
C GLY A 210 -16.19 -26.97 -5.45
N LYS A 211 -16.24 -27.04 -6.80
CA LYS A 211 -15.07 -26.99 -7.68
C LYS A 211 -15.31 -26.08 -8.89
N ILE A 212 -14.26 -25.40 -9.33
CA ILE A 212 -14.26 -24.64 -10.57
C ILE A 212 -14.17 -25.63 -11.74
N THR A 213 -15.26 -25.72 -12.49
CA THR A 213 -15.40 -26.62 -13.66
C THR A 213 -15.04 -25.97 -14.98
N GLU A 214 -15.24 -24.65 -15.09
CA GLU A 214 -15.03 -23.91 -16.32
C GLU A 214 -14.71 -22.45 -15.99
N ILE A 215 -13.80 -21.86 -16.77
CA ILE A 215 -13.48 -20.44 -16.71
C ILE A 215 -13.42 -19.94 -18.14
N THR A 216 -14.12 -18.84 -18.42
CA THR A 216 -13.97 -18.11 -19.67
C THR A 216 -13.46 -16.71 -19.35
N ALA A 217 -12.39 -16.30 -20.03
CA ALA A 217 -11.83 -14.96 -19.88
C ALA A 217 -11.85 -14.23 -21.22
N ALA A 218 -12.33 -12.99 -21.21
CA ALA A 218 -12.35 -12.10 -22.34
C ALA A 218 -11.64 -10.80 -21.97
N ALA A 219 -10.59 -10.47 -22.72
CA ALA A 219 -9.86 -9.21 -22.59
C ALA A 219 -9.69 -8.61 -24.00
N PRO A 220 -10.74 -7.98 -24.55
CA PRO A 220 -10.76 -7.54 -25.95
C PRO A 220 -9.75 -6.43 -26.25
N ASP A 221 -9.39 -5.64 -25.24
CA ASP A 221 -8.46 -4.52 -25.35
C ASP A 221 -7.02 -4.91 -24.97
N GLU A 222 -6.76 -6.19 -24.70
CA GLU A 222 -5.46 -6.67 -24.26
C GLU A 222 -4.47 -6.86 -25.42
N THR A 223 -3.18 -6.90 -25.10
CA THR A 223 -2.11 -7.10 -26.09
C THR A 223 -2.25 -8.45 -26.83
N PRO A 224 -2.40 -8.48 -28.17
CA PRO A 224 -2.67 -9.71 -28.92
C PRO A 224 -1.55 -10.76 -28.85
N GLU A 225 -0.30 -10.33 -28.66
CA GLU A 225 0.88 -11.21 -28.68
C GLU A 225 1.30 -11.70 -27.29
N ILE A 226 0.84 -11.07 -26.20
CA ILE A 226 1.35 -11.31 -24.84
C ILE A 226 0.20 -11.61 -23.87
N GLY A 227 -0.69 -10.64 -23.63
CA GLY A 227 -1.75 -10.80 -22.65
C GLY A 227 -2.87 -11.74 -23.11
N GLY A 228 -3.27 -11.68 -24.38
CA GLY A 228 -4.26 -12.61 -24.95
C GLY A 228 -3.85 -14.09 -24.83
N PRO A 229 -2.62 -14.47 -25.22
CA PRO A 229 -2.10 -15.84 -25.06
C PRO A 229 -1.85 -16.29 -23.60
N ALA A 230 -1.78 -15.36 -22.65
CA ALA A 230 -1.60 -15.70 -21.23
C ALA A 230 -2.87 -16.27 -20.61
N LEU A 231 -4.06 -15.78 -21.00
CA LEU A 231 -5.34 -16.16 -20.39
C LEU A 231 -5.64 -17.67 -20.47
N PRO A 232 -5.48 -18.38 -21.60
CA PRO A 232 -5.70 -19.83 -21.65
C PRO A 232 -4.75 -20.62 -20.72
N THR A 233 -3.53 -20.12 -20.55
CA THR A 233 -2.53 -20.74 -19.66
C THR A 233 -2.94 -20.57 -18.20
N LEU A 234 -3.39 -19.36 -17.82
CA LEU A 234 -3.86 -19.06 -16.47
C LEU A 234 -5.14 -19.83 -16.13
N ILE A 235 -6.12 -19.87 -17.04
CA ILE A 235 -7.35 -20.66 -16.91
C ILE A 235 -7.02 -22.13 -16.61
N LYS A 236 -6.10 -22.70 -17.38
CA LYS A 236 -5.67 -24.09 -17.17
C LYS A 236 -5.07 -24.28 -15.77
N ARG A 237 -4.19 -23.37 -15.33
CA ARG A 237 -3.57 -23.43 -14.00
C ARG A 237 -4.61 -23.38 -12.89
N VAL A 238 -5.61 -22.51 -12.99
CA VAL A 238 -6.68 -22.38 -11.98
C VAL A 238 -7.54 -23.63 -11.94
N ILE A 239 -7.94 -24.17 -13.10
CA ILE A 239 -8.75 -25.40 -13.14
C ILE A 239 -7.98 -26.60 -12.59
N GLU A 240 -6.66 -26.69 -12.85
CA GLU A 240 -5.82 -27.78 -12.34
C GLU A 240 -5.52 -27.68 -10.84
N SER A 241 -5.22 -26.48 -10.36
CA SER A 241 -4.89 -26.22 -8.95
C SER A 241 -6.11 -26.08 -8.04
N GLN A 242 -7.24 -25.65 -8.62
CA GLN A 242 -8.40 -25.14 -7.88
C GLN A 242 -8.04 -23.97 -6.94
N ASP A 243 -7.02 -23.20 -7.32
CA ASP A 243 -6.52 -22.04 -6.59
C ASP A 243 -6.76 -20.75 -7.41
N LEU A 244 -7.15 -19.67 -6.73
CA LEU A 244 -7.36 -18.37 -7.36
C LEU A 244 -6.06 -17.59 -7.54
N ASP A 245 -5.00 -17.92 -6.81
CA ASP A 245 -3.67 -17.30 -6.93
C ASP A 245 -2.67 -18.25 -7.60
N VAL A 246 -2.71 -18.26 -8.94
CA VAL A 246 -1.78 -19.04 -9.76
C VAL A 246 -0.58 -18.21 -10.20
N ASP A 247 0.56 -18.87 -10.43
CA ASP A 247 1.75 -18.22 -10.97
C ASP A 247 1.43 -17.39 -12.22
N ALA A 248 2.01 -16.19 -12.30
CA ALA A 248 1.91 -15.34 -13.47
C ALA A 248 2.55 -16.00 -14.72
N VAL A 249 2.13 -15.55 -15.91
CA VAL A 249 2.79 -15.93 -17.16
C VAL A 249 3.94 -14.97 -17.44
N SER A 250 5.13 -15.51 -17.73
CA SER A 250 6.32 -14.72 -18.02
C SER A 250 6.07 -13.74 -19.17
N GLY A 251 6.33 -12.46 -18.93
CA GLY A 251 6.10 -11.38 -19.89
C GLY A 251 4.69 -10.79 -19.88
N ALA A 252 3.74 -11.40 -19.17
CA ALA A 252 2.34 -10.96 -19.08
C ALA A 252 1.92 -10.69 -17.63
N THR A 253 2.80 -10.10 -16.82
CA THR A 253 2.58 -9.91 -15.37
C THR A 253 1.30 -9.13 -15.09
N PHE A 254 1.13 -7.94 -15.70
CA PHE A 254 -0.06 -7.10 -15.48
C PHE A 254 -1.36 -7.79 -15.89
N THR A 255 -1.39 -8.48 -17.04
CA THR A 255 -2.55 -9.27 -17.45
C THR A 255 -2.81 -10.46 -16.52
N SER A 256 -1.74 -11.08 -15.99
CA SER A 256 -1.87 -12.20 -15.04
C SER A 256 -2.47 -11.74 -13.72
N GLU A 257 -2.02 -10.59 -13.20
CA GLU A 257 -2.61 -9.97 -12.00
C GLU A 257 -4.05 -9.55 -12.25
N GLY A 258 -4.35 -8.90 -13.38
CA GLY A 258 -5.72 -8.54 -13.76
C GLY A 258 -6.65 -9.75 -13.86
N PHE A 259 -6.19 -10.86 -14.43
CA PHE A 259 -6.97 -12.11 -14.45
C PHE A 259 -7.22 -12.67 -13.05
N LYS A 260 -6.20 -12.73 -12.19
CA LYS A 260 -6.34 -13.21 -10.79
C LYS A 260 -7.30 -12.33 -10.01
N GLN A 261 -7.20 -11.02 -10.15
CA GLN A 261 -8.09 -10.08 -9.48
C GLN A 261 -9.52 -10.21 -10.01
N ALA A 262 -9.73 -10.35 -11.32
CA ALA A 262 -11.05 -10.58 -11.89
C ALA A 262 -11.68 -11.88 -11.37
N LEU A 263 -10.87 -12.92 -11.18
CA LEU A 263 -11.30 -14.20 -10.60
C LEU A 263 -11.68 -14.06 -9.12
N LYS A 264 -10.88 -13.35 -8.33
CA LYS A 264 -11.20 -13.00 -6.94
C LYS A 264 -12.47 -12.16 -6.86
N ASN A 265 -12.63 -11.16 -7.73
CA ASN A 265 -13.83 -10.32 -7.82
C ASN A 265 -15.09 -11.14 -8.16
N ALA A 266 -14.97 -12.13 -9.05
CA ALA A 266 -16.08 -13.01 -9.41
C ALA A 266 -16.59 -13.81 -8.20
N LEU A 267 -15.68 -14.21 -7.30
CA LEU A 267 -15.99 -15.04 -6.14
C LEU A 267 -15.93 -14.26 -4.81
N ALA A 268 -15.83 -12.93 -4.88
CA ALA A 268 -15.59 -12.08 -3.71
C ALA A 268 -16.68 -12.20 -2.64
N GLN A 269 -17.92 -12.41 -3.07
CA GLN A 269 -19.09 -12.63 -2.19
C GLN A 269 -19.01 -13.92 -1.35
N PHE A 270 -18.00 -14.76 -1.58
CA PHE A 270 -17.74 -15.98 -0.81
C PHE A 270 -16.33 -16.00 -0.20
N ALA A 271 -15.59 -14.91 -0.32
CA ALA A 271 -14.28 -14.79 0.29
C ALA A 271 -14.42 -14.64 1.80
N THR A 272 -13.74 -15.50 2.55
CA THR A 272 -13.54 -15.27 3.98
C THR A 272 -12.35 -14.33 4.14
N GLY A 273 -12.63 -13.03 4.23
CA GLY A 273 -11.62 -11.98 4.41
C GLY A 273 -11.62 -10.94 3.29
N GLY A 274 -12.41 -9.88 3.47
CA GLY A 274 -12.06 -8.53 2.99
C GLY A 274 -12.26 -8.14 1.51
N ALA A 275 -13.49 -8.14 1.01
CA ALA A 275 -14.03 -7.08 0.13
C ALA A 275 -15.55 -7.00 0.32
N PRO A 276 -16.23 -5.85 0.12
CA PRO A 276 -17.62 -5.73 0.50
C PRO A 276 -18.60 -6.65 -0.25
N ASP A 277 -19.36 -7.47 0.47
CA ASP A 277 -20.49 -8.23 -0.11
C ASP A 277 -21.44 -7.32 -0.90
N PRO A 278 -21.97 -7.78 -2.06
CA PRO A 278 -23.08 -7.12 -2.74
C PRO A 278 -24.25 -6.98 -1.77
N VAL A 279 -24.68 -5.75 -1.50
CA VAL A 279 -25.80 -5.52 -0.59
C VAL A 279 -27.09 -6.00 -1.25
N ASP A 280 -27.67 -7.07 -0.71
CA ASP A 280 -29.01 -7.53 -1.09
C ASP A 280 -30.06 -6.57 -0.50
N LEU A 281 -30.64 -5.74 -1.37
CA LEU A 281 -31.67 -4.78 -1.01
C LEU A 281 -32.88 -5.43 -0.32
N SER A 282 -33.15 -6.73 -0.52
CA SER A 282 -34.25 -7.44 0.15
C SER A 282 -34.01 -7.68 1.65
N GLN A 283 -32.75 -7.60 2.09
CA GLN A 283 -32.35 -7.77 3.48
C GLN A 283 -32.14 -6.43 4.21
N VAL A 284 -32.14 -5.31 3.47
CA VAL A 284 -32.00 -3.97 4.05
C VAL A 284 -33.34 -3.53 4.64
N PRO A 285 -33.42 -3.24 5.95
CA PRO A 285 -34.65 -2.73 6.55
C PRO A 285 -35.09 -1.40 5.92
N ASP A 286 -36.39 -1.13 5.95
CA ASP A 286 -36.90 0.15 5.47
C ASP A 286 -36.28 1.30 6.28
N GLY A 287 -35.71 2.29 5.60
CA GLY A 287 -34.99 3.36 6.24
C GLY A 287 -34.18 4.23 5.29
N THR A 288 -33.67 5.34 5.81
CA THR A 288 -32.73 6.22 5.11
C THR A 288 -31.34 6.01 5.66
N TYR A 289 -30.42 5.70 4.77
CA TYR A 289 -29.05 5.31 5.05
C TYR A 289 -28.08 6.29 4.42
N LYS A 290 -26.96 6.57 5.09
CA LYS A 290 -25.97 7.54 4.61
C LYS A 290 -24.59 6.92 4.61
N GLY A 291 -23.91 7.02 3.48
CA GLY A 291 -22.55 6.53 3.28
C GLY A 291 -21.68 7.60 2.64
N THR A 292 -20.40 7.56 2.94
CA THR A 292 -19.40 8.47 2.37
C THR A 292 -18.17 7.67 1.98
N ALA A 293 -17.60 7.95 0.82
CA ALA A 293 -16.34 7.36 0.36
C ALA A 293 -15.55 8.37 -0.46
N GLU A 294 -14.25 8.13 -0.61
CA GLU A 294 -13.34 9.03 -1.32
C GLU A 294 -13.54 8.93 -2.84
N GLY A 295 -13.73 10.08 -3.50
CA GLY A 295 -13.78 10.22 -4.96
C GLY A 295 -12.43 10.61 -5.55
N PHE A 296 -12.43 11.11 -6.79
CA PHE A 296 -11.17 11.51 -7.46
C PHE A 296 -10.59 12.82 -6.90
N ALA A 297 -11.45 13.81 -6.64
CA ALA A 297 -11.03 15.13 -6.14
C ALA A 297 -11.55 15.46 -4.73
N GLY A 298 -12.39 14.59 -4.15
CA GLY A 298 -12.83 14.67 -2.76
C GLY A 298 -13.98 13.71 -2.45
N ASP A 299 -14.49 13.80 -1.23
CA ASP A 299 -15.47 12.84 -0.71
C ASP A 299 -16.82 12.89 -1.46
N ILE A 300 -17.34 11.71 -1.76
CA ILE A 300 -18.67 11.49 -2.30
C ILE A 300 -19.56 10.97 -1.18
N THR A 301 -20.60 11.72 -0.84
CA THR A 301 -21.59 11.33 0.16
C THR A 301 -22.90 10.97 -0.52
N VAL A 302 -23.47 9.82 -0.18
CA VAL A 302 -24.77 9.36 -0.68
C VAL A 302 -25.74 9.12 0.46
N GLU A 303 -27.01 9.42 0.22
CA GLU A 303 -28.12 9.17 1.12
C GLU A 303 -29.16 8.35 0.36
N VAL A 304 -29.38 7.11 0.76
CA VAL A 304 -30.26 6.15 0.08
C VAL A 304 -31.45 5.85 0.98
N THR A 305 -32.67 5.95 0.46
CA THR A 305 -33.89 5.52 1.15
C THR A 305 -34.35 4.21 0.54
N VAL A 306 -34.49 3.19 1.39
CA VAL A 306 -35.00 1.87 1.03
C VAL A 306 -36.37 1.69 1.64
N GLU A 307 -37.35 1.24 0.86
CA GLU A 307 -38.67 0.81 1.33
C GLU A 307 -39.11 -0.45 0.57
N GLY A 308 -39.55 -1.48 1.30
CA GLY A 308 -39.99 -2.76 0.73
C GLY A 308 -38.91 -3.46 -0.10
N GLY A 309 -37.64 -3.32 0.29
CA GLY A 309 -36.48 -3.86 -0.42
C GLY A 309 -36.17 -3.19 -1.75
N LYS A 310 -36.61 -1.93 -1.93
CA LYS A 310 -36.36 -1.11 -3.12
C LYS A 310 -35.85 0.27 -2.75
N ILE A 311 -34.97 0.82 -3.57
CA ILE A 311 -34.47 2.19 -3.44
C ILE A 311 -35.57 3.15 -3.94
N THR A 312 -36.20 3.86 -3.01
CA THR A 312 -37.25 4.86 -3.31
C THR A 312 -36.68 6.26 -3.48
N ASP A 313 -35.58 6.57 -2.79
CA ASP A 313 -34.83 7.81 -2.98
C ASP A 313 -33.32 7.59 -2.88
N LEU A 314 -32.56 8.42 -3.58
CA LEU A 314 -31.10 8.44 -3.58
C LEU A 314 -30.69 9.88 -3.86
N LYS A 315 -30.04 10.49 -2.88
CA LYS A 315 -29.42 11.80 -2.96
C LYS A 315 -27.91 11.63 -2.86
N TYR A 316 -27.17 12.59 -3.41
CA TYR A 316 -25.73 12.58 -3.34
C TYR A 316 -25.20 14.01 -3.18
N GLN A 317 -24.03 14.14 -2.57
CA GLN A 317 -23.27 15.37 -2.40
C GLN A 317 -21.83 15.09 -2.81
N VAL A 318 -21.32 15.92 -3.71
CA VAL A 318 -19.96 15.82 -4.28
C VAL A 318 -19.30 17.20 -4.28
N PRO A 319 -19.11 17.83 -3.10
CA PRO A 319 -18.73 19.24 -3.00
C PRO A 319 -17.36 19.55 -3.60
N ASP A 320 -16.42 18.60 -3.46
CA ASP A 320 -15.01 18.78 -3.84
C ASP A 320 -14.63 17.99 -5.11
N GLU A 321 -15.60 17.38 -5.79
CA GLU A 321 -15.37 16.60 -7.01
C GLU A 321 -15.26 17.50 -8.25
N THR A 322 -14.60 16.99 -9.30
CA THR A 322 -14.55 17.59 -10.63
C THR A 322 -15.96 17.72 -11.24
N PRO A 323 -16.54 18.94 -11.36
CA PRO A 323 -17.96 19.08 -11.69
C PRO A 323 -18.32 18.52 -13.07
N ASP A 324 -17.43 18.67 -14.05
CA ASP A 324 -17.67 18.29 -15.45
C ASP A 324 -17.34 16.83 -15.76
N ILE A 325 -16.66 16.10 -14.86
CA ILE A 325 -16.25 14.71 -15.06
C ILE A 325 -16.85 13.83 -13.96
N GLY A 326 -16.31 13.91 -12.73
CA GLY A 326 -16.78 13.11 -11.60
C GLY A 326 -18.22 13.44 -11.21
N GLY A 327 -18.60 14.72 -11.17
CA GLY A 327 -19.98 15.13 -10.87
C GLY A 327 -21.01 14.62 -11.88
N VAL A 328 -20.65 14.61 -13.18
CA VAL A 328 -21.49 14.06 -14.25
C VAL A 328 -21.59 12.53 -14.14
N ALA A 329 -20.48 11.85 -13.84
CA ALA A 329 -20.45 10.40 -13.67
C ALA A 329 -21.34 9.94 -12.51
N VAL A 330 -21.18 10.57 -11.34
CA VAL A 330 -21.98 10.30 -10.13
C VAL A 330 -23.46 10.49 -10.41
N LYS A 331 -23.83 11.57 -11.13
CA LYS A 331 -25.21 11.81 -11.52
C LYS A 331 -25.77 10.69 -12.41
N GLN A 332 -25.02 10.29 -13.45
CA GLN A 332 -25.45 9.24 -14.36
C GLN A 332 -25.61 7.90 -13.65
N MET A 333 -24.68 7.55 -12.76
CA MET A 333 -24.74 6.32 -11.98
C MET A 333 -25.89 6.34 -10.98
N ALA A 334 -26.15 7.47 -10.30
CA ALA A 334 -27.29 7.62 -9.41
C ALA A 334 -28.63 7.41 -10.13
N GLU A 335 -28.77 7.90 -11.37
CA GLU A 335 -29.95 7.65 -12.19
C GLU A 335 -30.08 6.17 -12.57
N LYS A 336 -28.98 5.51 -12.96
CA LYS A 336 -28.95 4.07 -13.28
C LYS A 336 -29.31 3.19 -12.08
N VAL A 337 -28.75 3.46 -10.91
CA VAL A 337 -29.03 2.71 -9.66
C VAL A 337 -30.51 2.81 -9.31
N LYS A 338 -31.11 4.00 -9.41
CA LYS A 338 -32.56 4.18 -9.21
C LYS A 338 -33.38 3.42 -10.24
N SER A 339 -33.00 3.43 -11.52
CA SER A 339 -33.79 2.79 -12.58
C SER A 339 -33.68 1.28 -12.59
N GLU A 340 -32.48 0.75 -12.35
CA GLU A 340 -32.18 -0.68 -12.44
C GLU A 340 -32.36 -1.39 -11.10
N GLN A 341 -32.46 -0.64 -10.00
CA GLN A 341 -32.53 -1.17 -8.63
C GLN A 341 -31.36 -2.12 -8.33
N ARG A 342 -30.19 -1.76 -8.86
CA ARG A 342 -28.93 -2.51 -8.79
C ARG A 342 -27.83 -1.59 -8.30
N LEU A 343 -26.97 -2.11 -7.43
CA LEU A 343 -25.84 -1.40 -6.85
C LEU A 343 -24.54 -1.63 -7.64
N ASP A 344 -24.54 -2.57 -8.58
CA ASP A 344 -23.41 -2.95 -9.44
C ASP A 344 -23.54 -2.34 -10.84
N VAL A 345 -23.73 -1.03 -10.90
CA VAL A 345 -23.83 -0.29 -12.17
C VAL A 345 -22.44 -0.02 -12.75
N ASP A 346 -22.33 -0.10 -14.08
CA ASP A 346 -21.06 0.14 -14.78
C ASP A 346 -20.47 1.52 -14.46
N VAL A 347 -19.16 1.55 -14.21
CA VAL A 347 -18.38 2.78 -14.05
C VAL A 347 -18.39 3.61 -15.33
N VAL A 348 -18.35 4.93 -15.19
CA VAL A 348 -18.38 5.85 -16.33
C VAL A 348 -16.96 6.03 -16.88
N SER A 349 -16.80 5.74 -18.18
CA SER A 349 -15.52 5.89 -18.89
C SER A 349 -14.97 7.31 -18.76
N GLY A 350 -13.72 7.42 -18.31
CA GLY A 350 -13.03 8.70 -18.06
C GLY A 350 -13.28 9.31 -16.68
N ALA A 351 -14.05 8.63 -15.82
CA ALA A 351 -14.34 9.04 -14.45
C ALA A 351 -14.29 7.85 -13.47
N THR A 352 -13.34 6.92 -13.67
CA THR A 352 -13.27 5.64 -12.95
C THR A 352 -13.19 5.81 -11.45
N PHE A 353 -12.31 6.70 -10.94
CA PHE A 353 -12.13 6.93 -9.51
C PHE A 353 -13.39 7.51 -8.85
N SER A 354 -14.03 8.51 -9.46
CA SER A 354 -15.29 9.05 -8.96
C SER A 354 -16.45 8.05 -9.06
N SER A 355 -16.41 7.17 -10.07
CA SER A 355 -17.41 6.11 -10.25
C SER A 355 -17.29 5.05 -9.16
N GLN A 356 -16.05 4.62 -8.84
CA GLN A 356 -15.79 3.68 -7.77
C GLN A 356 -16.13 4.29 -6.40
N GLY A 357 -15.72 5.53 -6.15
CA GLY A 357 -16.07 6.24 -4.90
C GLY A 357 -17.58 6.37 -4.70
N PHE A 358 -18.37 6.52 -5.76
CA PHE A 358 -19.83 6.49 -5.65
C PHE A 358 -20.38 5.11 -5.27
N LEU A 359 -19.87 4.03 -5.87
CA LEU A 359 -20.26 2.66 -5.54
C LEU A 359 -19.89 2.30 -4.10
N ASP A 360 -18.69 2.69 -3.67
CA ASP A 360 -18.20 2.46 -2.32
C ASP A 360 -19.04 3.25 -1.31
N ALA A 361 -19.42 4.50 -1.62
CA ALA A 361 -20.31 5.29 -0.78
C ALA A 361 -21.71 4.66 -0.68
N LEU A 362 -22.23 4.08 -1.78
CA LEU A 362 -23.51 3.36 -1.79
C LEU A 362 -23.48 2.10 -0.95
N GLN A 363 -22.40 1.32 -1.05
CA GLN A 363 -22.19 0.15 -0.20
C GLN A 363 -22.06 0.55 1.26
N ALA A 364 -21.29 1.60 1.56
CA ALA A 364 -21.14 2.12 2.91
C ALA A 364 -22.46 2.61 3.51
N ALA A 365 -23.38 3.13 2.69
CA ALA A 365 -24.70 3.52 3.15
C ALA A 365 -25.52 2.29 3.55
N LEU A 366 -25.61 1.29 2.68
CA LEU A 366 -26.59 0.21 2.79
C LEU A 366 -26.10 -1.00 3.61
N ARG A 367 -25.06 -0.82 4.42
CA ARG A 367 -24.45 -1.84 5.28
C ARG A 367 -24.90 -1.76 6.74
#